data_AF-A0A3A6P557-F1
#
_entry.id   AF-A0A3A6P557-F1
#
_cell.length_a   1.000
_cell.length_b   1.000
_cell.length_c   1.000
_cell.angle_alpha   90.00
_cell.angle_beta   90.00
_cell.angle_gamma   90.00
#
_symmetry.space_group_name_H-M   'P 1'
#
loop_
_entity.id
_entity.type
_entity.pdbx_description
1 polymer ?
#
loop_
_entity_poly.entity_id
_entity_poly.type
_entity_poly.pdbx_seq_one_letter_code
_entity_poly.pdbx_strand_id
1 'polypeptide(L)'
;MPSKLLNLGYGNAVPAHRVVAILNPNSAPMKRLREEARQAQRLVDATQGRRTRSIIITDSGHVLLSSLQAETMAQRFETTSFPEQSLDLGGEEPA
;
A
#
# COMPACT_ATOMS: atom_id res chain seq x y z
N MET A 1 13.85 11.82 -7.32
CA MET A 1 12.43 12.22 -7.34
C MET A 1 11.88 12.06 -5.93
N PRO A 2 11.19 13.05 -5.34
CA PRO A 2 10.49 12.85 -4.08
C PRO A 2 9.44 11.74 -4.27
N SER A 3 9.55 10.67 -3.50
CA SER A 3 8.63 9.54 -3.58
C SER A 3 7.24 10.01 -3.16
N LYS A 4 6.24 9.86 -4.05
CA LYS A 4 4.85 10.10 -3.69
C LYS A 4 4.45 9.20 -2.52
N LEU A 5 3.71 9.75 -1.56
CA LEU A 5 3.30 9.09 -0.33
C LEU A 5 1.82 8.70 -0.37
N LEU A 6 1.52 7.46 0.00
CA LEU A 6 0.15 6.99 0.21
C LEU A 6 -0.27 7.28 1.66
N ASN A 7 -1.32 8.08 1.85
CA ASN A 7 -1.86 8.42 3.16
C ASN A 7 -2.69 7.26 3.74
N LEU A 8 -2.25 6.72 4.88
CA LEU A 8 -2.87 5.61 5.61
C LEU A 8 -3.90 6.07 6.65
N GLY A 9 -4.10 7.38 6.83
CA GLY A 9 -4.95 7.98 7.84
C GLY A 9 -4.18 8.51 9.06
N TYR A 10 -4.75 9.52 9.74
CA TYR A 10 -4.18 10.14 10.95
C TYR A 10 -2.73 10.64 10.82
N GLY A 11 -2.39 11.17 9.65
CA GLY A 11 -1.03 11.66 9.37
C GLY A 11 0.00 10.56 9.10
N ASN A 12 -0.39 9.28 9.11
CA ASN A 12 0.48 8.18 8.73
C ASN A 12 0.55 8.05 7.21
N ALA A 13 1.73 7.75 6.68
CA ALA A 13 1.93 7.55 5.26
C ALA A 13 3.03 6.52 4.97
N VAL A 14 3.00 5.95 3.77
CA VAL A 14 4.01 5.00 3.27
C VAL A 14 4.42 5.42 1.85
N PRO A 15 5.68 5.21 1.42
CA PRO A 15 6.06 5.44 0.03
C PRO A 15 5.21 4.56 -0.90
N ALA A 16 4.49 5.19 -1.83
CA ALA A 16 3.54 4.48 -2.70
C ALA A 16 4.26 3.39 -3.52
N HIS A 17 5.43 3.67 -4.06
CA HIS A 17 6.22 2.71 -4.83
C HIS A 17 6.60 1.42 -4.07
N ARG A 18 6.48 1.38 -2.74
CA ARG A 18 6.75 0.20 -1.93
C ARG A 18 5.52 -0.66 -1.66
N VAL A 19 4.32 -0.17 -1.97
CA VAL A 19 3.07 -0.90 -1.73
C VAL A 19 2.93 -2.00 -2.78
N VAL A 20 2.85 -3.24 -2.33
CA VAL A 20 2.67 -4.44 -3.17
C VAL A 20 1.21 -4.85 -3.22
N ALA A 21 0.46 -4.68 -2.13
CA ALA A 21 -0.95 -5.05 -2.06
C ALA A 21 -1.73 -4.20 -1.06
N ILE A 22 -3.02 -4.01 -1.37
CA ILE A 22 -4.04 -3.39 -0.50
C ILE A 22 -5.16 -4.42 -0.34
N LEU A 23 -5.45 -4.84 0.89
CA LEU A 23 -6.31 -5.99 1.19
C LEU A 23 -7.38 -5.66 2.23
N ASN A 24 -8.52 -6.35 2.14
CA ASN A 24 -9.58 -6.29 3.14
C ASN A 24 -9.25 -7.20 4.35
N PRO A 25 -9.43 -6.75 5.61
CA PRO A 25 -8.95 -7.47 6.79
C PRO A 25 -9.87 -8.61 7.30
N ASN A 26 -11.04 -8.83 6.67
CA ASN A 26 -12.13 -9.58 7.30
C ASN A 26 -12.03 -11.12 7.21
N SER A 27 -11.07 -11.67 6.45
CA SER A 27 -10.96 -13.11 6.23
C SER A 27 -10.00 -13.80 7.23
N ALA A 28 -10.16 -15.12 7.42
CA ALA A 28 -9.26 -15.90 8.28
C ALA A 28 -7.77 -15.84 7.83
N PRO A 29 -7.44 -15.91 6.52
CA PRO A 29 -6.07 -15.70 6.05
C PRO A 29 -5.48 -14.34 6.47
N MET A 30 -6.28 -13.28 6.50
CA MET A 30 -5.81 -11.94 6.86
C MET A 30 -5.54 -11.80 8.36
N LYS A 31 -6.31 -12.51 9.20
CA LYS A 31 -6.00 -12.62 10.63
C LYS A 31 -4.66 -13.33 10.84
N ARG A 32 -4.39 -14.40 10.09
CA ARG A 32 -3.09 -15.12 10.13
C ARG A 32 -1.95 -14.22 9.67
N LEU A 33 -2.10 -13.54 8.52
CA LEU A 33 -1.11 -12.60 8.00
C LEU A 33 -0.70 -11.53 9.03
N ARG A 34 -1.67 -10.96 9.75
CA ARG A 34 -1.40 -9.97 10.80
C ARG A 34 -0.62 -10.57 11.97
N GLU A 35 -0.96 -11.78 12.36
CA GLU A 35 -0.28 -12.49 13.46
C GLU A 35 1.16 -12.87 13.08
N GLU A 36 1.35 -13.39 11.87
CA GLU A 36 2.68 -13.67 11.32
C GLU A 36 3.55 -12.41 11.25
N ALA A 37 2.99 -11.30 10.77
CA ALA A 37 3.70 -10.02 10.75
C ALA A 37 4.02 -9.50 12.15
N ARG A 38 3.15 -9.72 13.14
CA ARG A 38 3.40 -9.36 14.53
C ARG A 38 4.57 -10.16 15.10
N GLN A 39 4.55 -11.48 14.91
CA GLN A 39 5.62 -12.38 15.35
C GLN A 39 6.96 -12.05 14.69
N ALA A 40 6.93 -11.67 13.41
CA ALA A 40 8.11 -11.24 12.66
C ALA A 40 8.56 -9.80 12.95
N GLN A 41 7.96 -9.09 13.92
CA GLN A 41 8.21 -7.68 14.22
C GLN A 41 8.07 -6.73 13.01
N ARG A 42 7.16 -7.06 12.09
CA ARG A 42 6.88 -6.35 10.83
C ARG A 42 5.47 -5.77 10.76
N LEU A 43 4.70 -5.87 11.83
CA LEU A 43 3.37 -5.28 11.91
C LEU A 43 3.46 -3.83 12.38
N VAL A 44 2.90 -2.91 11.59
CA VAL A 44 2.76 -1.49 11.92
C VAL A 44 1.29 -1.14 12.04
N ASP A 45 0.87 -0.61 13.19
CA ASP A 45 -0.52 -0.21 13.43
C ASP A 45 -0.69 1.31 13.22
N ALA A 46 -1.33 1.70 12.11
CA ALA A 46 -1.67 3.10 11.80
C ALA A 46 -3.15 3.42 12.07
N THR A 47 -3.86 2.60 12.85
CA THR A 47 -5.31 2.73 13.08
C THR A 47 -5.67 3.74 14.17
N GLN A 48 -4.71 4.13 15.03
CA GLN A 48 -4.95 4.98 16.22
C GLN A 48 -6.05 4.41 17.14
N GLY A 49 -6.00 3.10 17.39
CA GLY A 49 -6.96 2.40 18.27
C GLY A 49 -8.33 2.15 17.64
N ARG A 50 -8.51 2.45 16.34
CA ARG A 50 -9.76 2.21 15.62
C ARG A 50 -9.77 0.85 14.94
N ARG A 51 -10.96 0.41 14.53
CA ARG A 51 -11.11 -0.83 13.77
C ARG A 51 -10.24 -0.80 12.50
N THR A 52 -9.42 -1.83 12.32
CA THR A 52 -8.73 -2.11 11.05
C THR A 52 -9.76 -2.31 9.94
N ARG A 53 -9.66 -1.50 8.88
CA ARG A 53 -10.51 -1.58 7.68
C ARG A 53 -9.72 -1.86 6.40
N SER A 54 -8.40 -1.78 6.44
CA SER A 54 -7.52 -2.22 5.36
C SER A 54 -6.17 -2.71 5.91
N ILE A 55 -5.52 -3.53 5.09
CA ILE A 55 -4.17 -4.04 5.29
C ILE A 55 -3.35 -3.65 4.06
N ILE A 56 -2.18 -3.06 4.28
CA ILE A 56 -1.24 -2.68 3.24
C ILE A 56 0.00 -3.56 3.41
N ILE A 57 0.45 -4.21 2.33
CA ILE A 57 1.69 -5.00 2.30
C ILE A 57 2.75 -4.21 1.52
N THR A 58 3.95 -4.14 2.06
CA THR A 58 5.11 -3.53 1.38
C THR A 58 6.10 -4.57 0.86
N ASP A 59 6.95 -4.14 -0.07
CA ASP A 59 8.09 -4.90 -0.62
C ASP A 59 9.03 -5.49 0.45
N SER A 60 9.20 -4.79 1.58
CA SER A 60 9.98 -5.23 2.74
C SER A 60 9.28 -6.29 3.61
N GLY A 61 8.05 -6.67 3.26
CA GLY A 61 7.21 -7.58 4.03
C GLY A 61 6.58 -6.96 5.27
N HIS A 62 6.65 -5.63 5.46
CA HIS A 62 5.89 -4.97 6.50
C HIS A 62 4.40 -4.97 6.15
N VAL A 63 3.59 -5.22 7.19
CA VAL A 63 2.13 -5.21 7.12
C VAL A 63 1.64 -4.01 7.90
N LEU A 64 1.00 -3.06 7.21
CA LEU A 64 0.49 -1.84 7.80
C LEU A 64 -1.03 -1.92 7.92
N LEU A 65 -1.55 -1.62 9.10
CA LEU A 65 -2.99 -1.61 9.38
C LEU A 65 -3.53 -0.18 9.28
N SER A 66 -4.66 0.01 8.60
CA SER A 66 -5.31 1.32 8.52
C SER A 66 -6.80 1.24 8.89
N SER A 67 -7.34 2.34 9.42
CA SER A 67 -8.77 2.52 9.72
C SER A 67 -9.59 2.95 8.49
N LEU A 68 -8.91 3.26 7.39
CA LEU A 68 -9.52 3.60 6.11
C LEU A 68 -9.86 2.33 5.34
N GLN A 69 -10.91 2.39 4.53
CA GLN A 69 -11.36 1.25 3.75
C GLN A 69 -10.36 0.89 2.65
N ALA A 70 -10.27 -0.39 2.29
CA ALA A 70 -9.37 -0.85 1.23
C ALA A 70 -9.66 -0.15 -0.11
N GLU A 71 -10.93 0.05 -0.46
CA GLU A 71 -11.33 0.78 -1.67
C GLU A 71 -10.84 2.24 -1.66
N THR A 72 -11.04 2.97 -0.56
CA THR A 72 -10.49 4.32 -0.41
C THR A 72 -8.97 4.34 -0.55
N MET A 73 -8.30 3.31 -0.04
CA MET A 73 -6.85 3.21 -0.14
C MET A 73 -6.39 2.93 -1.57
N ALA A 74 -7.11 2.07 -2.31
CA ALA A 74 -6.85 1.78 -3.71
C ALA A 74 -7.03 3.03 -4.59
N GLN A 75 -8.13 3.77 -4.43
CA GLN A 75 -8.38 5.03 -5.16
C GLN A 75 -7.27 6.07 -4.91
N ARG A 76 -6.86 6.21 -3.65
CA ARG A 76 -5.73 7.08 -3.28
C ARG A 76 -4.43 6.61 -3.91
N PHE A 77 -4.19 5.30 -3.90
CA PHE A 77 -3.01 4.70 -4.50
C PHE A 77 -2.95 5.01 -5.99
N GLU A 78 -4.03 4.79 -6.74
CA GLU A 78 -4.11 5.09 -8.18
C GLU A 78 -3.83 6.57 -8.48
N THR A 79 -4.33 7.49 -7.67
CA THR A 79 -4.05 8.94 -7.81
C THR A 79 -2.59 9.27 -7.46
N THR A 80 -2.00 8.47 -6.57
CA THR A 80 -0.61 8.58 -6.13
C THR A 80 0.34 7.84 -7.07
N SER A 81 -0.15 6.96 -7.95
CA SER A 81 0.68 6.20 -8.89
C SER A 81 1.47 7.13 -9.82
N PHE A 82 2.59 6.62 -10.29
CA PHE A 82 3.40 7.28 -11.29
C PHE A 82 2.61 7.25 -12.61
N PRO A 83 2.68 8.32 -13.44
CA PRO A 83 2.22 8.20 -14.81
C PRO A 83 2.92 6.98 -15.41
N GLU A 84 2.15 6.13 -16.11
CA GLU A 84 2.75 5.06 -16.91
C GLU A 84 3.89 5.71 -17.70
N GLN A 85 5.12 5.24 -17.49
CA GLN A 85 6.18 5.58 -18.41
C GLN A 85 5.65 5.12 -19.75
N SER A 86 5.32 6.06 -20.65
CA SER A 86 5.22 5.73 -22.05
C SER A 86 6.51 4.99 -22.35
N LEU A 87 6.37 3.70 -22.68
CA LEU A 87 7.43 3.02 -23.38
C LEU A 87 7.51 3.79 -24.69
N ASP A 88 8.37 4.81 -24.71
CA ASP A 88 8.88 5.43 -25.92
C ASP A 88 9.67 4.31 -26.61
N LEU A 89 8.94 3.38 -27.21
CA LEU A 89 9.43 2.51 -28.25
C LEU A 89 9.76 3.49 -29.36
N GLY A 90 11.01 3.96 -29.35
CA GLY A 90 11.55 4.83 -30.37
C GLY A 90 11.15 4.25 -31.71
N GLY A 91 10.19 4.90 -32.36
CA GLY A 91 9.88 4.63 -33.74
C GLY A 91 11.17 4.91 -34.49
N GLU A 92 11.76 3.84 -35.02
CA GLU A 92 12.82 3.93 -36.00
C GLU A 92 12.38 4.95 -37.05
N GLU A 93 13.15 6.03 -37.22
CA GLU A 93 13.11 6.83 -38.45
C GLU A 93 13.63 5.94 -39.59
N PRO A 94 12.86 5.69 -40.67
CA PRO A 94 13.45 5.42 -41.96
C PRO A 94 13.47 6.70 -42.78
N ALA A 95 14.63 6.88 -43.43
CA ALA A 95 15.10 8.03 -44.20
C ALA A 95 14.21 8.53 -45.34
#